data_AF-A0AAF0V1X4-F1
#
_entry.id   AF-A0AAF0V1X4-F1
#
_cell.length_a   1.000
_cell.length_b   1.000
_cell.length_c   1.000
_cell.angle_alpha   90.00
_cell.angle_beta   90.00
_cell.angle_gamma   90.00
#
_symmetry.space_group_name_H-M   'P 1'
#
loop_
_entity.id
_entity.type
_entity.pdbx_description
1 polymer ?
#
loop_
_entity_poly.entity_id
_entity_poly.type
_entity_poly.pdbx_seq_one_letter_code
_entity_poly.pdbx_strand_id
1 'polypeptide(L)'
;MIGVDNGGGDCDDKGVSGGGLTILITSNGAWKLGGFGFTISVDQAADLSNMQAFHYAEYDVEDSIIPLQPSLDYTAPELVRSKTSSVGCSSDIFSFGCLAYHLIARKPLLDCHNNVKMYMNNLNYLSSEAFSSIPQELVPDLQKMLSACEALRPTAMGFTSSSFFRDDTRLRALRFLDHMLERDNMQKSEFLKALSDMWKDFDSRVLRYKVLPPLCAELRNVVMQPMILPMVLTIAESQDKSDFGISTLPALVPVLNSAAGETLLLLVKHADLIINKASQDHLISHVLPMLVRAYDDTDPRLQEEVLKKTVALAKQLDLQAPVT
;
A
#
# COMPACT_ATOMS: atom_id res chain seq x y z
N MET A 1 -10.85 1.11 12.56
CA MET A 1 -11.79 2.09 12.01
C MET A 1 -11.74 1.93 10.49
N ILE A 2 -12.57 1.04 9.93
CA ILE A 2 -12.60 0.79 8.49
C ILE A 2 -13.83 1.51 7.96
N GLY A 3 -13.59 2.67 7.33
CA GLY A 3 -14.63 3.42 6.65
C GLY A 3 -15.06 2.66 5.40
N VAL A 4 -16.34 2.33 5.34
CA VAL A 4 -16.99 1.84 4.12
C VAL A 4 -17.33 3.08 3.31
N ASP A 5 -16.55 3.34 2.26
CA ASP A 5 -16.84 4.41 1.32
C ASP A 5 -17.63 3.84 0.13
N ASN A 6 -18.91 4.20 0.06
CA ASN A 6 -19.81 3.87 -1.05
C ASN A 6 -19.54 4.85 -2.19
N GLY A 7 -18.46 4.61 -2.94
CA GLY A 7 -18.11 5.41 -4.10
C GLY A 7 -17.75 4.52 -5.28
N GLY A 8 -18.64 4.47 -6.28
CA GLY A 8 -18.39 3.82 -7.56
C GLY A 8 -17.18 4.45 -8.25
N GLY A 9 -16.09 3.70 -8.32
CA GLY A 9 -14.88 4.06 -9.03
C GLY A 9 -14.34 2.82 -9.73
N ASP A 10 -14.17 2.93 -11.04
CA ASP A 10 -13.69 1.91 -11.95
C ASP A 10 -12.47 1.18 -11.39
N CYS A 11 -12.62 -0.13 -11.13
CA CYS A 11 -11.51 -1.02 -10.84
C CYS A 11 -11.16 -1.76 -12.12
N ASP A 12 -9.92 -1.60 -12.62
CA ASP A 12 -9.42 -2.33 -13.78
C ASP A 12 -9.46 -3.84 -13.52
N ASP A 13 -10.37 -4.51 -14.22
CA ASP A 13 -10.70 -5.92 -14.04
C ASP A 13 -9.76 -6.80 -14.88
N LYS A 14 -8.74 -7.38 -14.22
CA LYS A 14 -7.95 -8.48 -14.77
C LYS A 14 -8.01 -9.69 -13.83
N GLY A 15 -9.20 -10.25 -13.70
CA GLY A 15 -9.47 -11.49 -12.97
C GLY A 15 -9.56 -12.71 -13.89
N VAL A 16 -8.78 -13.75 -13.58
CA VAL A 16 -8.97 -15.11 -14.08
C VAL A 16 -10.31 -15.65 -13.52
N SER A 17 -11.05 -16.34 -14.38
CA SER A 17 -12.35 -16.98 -14.13
C SER A 17 -12.40 -17.81 -12.84
N GLY A 18 -13.51 -17.69 -12.09
CA GLY A 18 -13.98 -18.73 -11.18
C GLY A 18 -13.53 -18.62 -9.72
N GLY A 19 -13.91 -17.54 -9.02
CA GLY A 19 -13.75 -17.42 -7.57
C GLY A 19 -13.94 -15.98 -7.13
N GLY A 20 -14.90 -15.70 -6.25
CA GLY A 20 -15.22 -14.33 -5.84
C GLY A 20 -13.98 -13.55 -5.42
N LEU A 21 -13.69 -12.45 -6.12
CA LEU A 21 -12.51 -11.60 -5.90
C LEU A 21 -12.51 -11.05 -4.47
N THR A 22 -11.75 -11.70 -3.58
CA THR A 22 -11.70 -11.33 -2.15
C THR A 22 -10.72 -10.17 -1.89
N ILE A 23 -9.69 -10.02 -2.73
CA ILE A 23 -8.67 -8.97 -2.61
C ILE A 23 -8.66 -8.12 -3.87
N LEU A 24 -8.92 -6.84 -3.70
CA LEU A 24 -8.94 -5.83 -4.75
C LEU A 24 -7.82 -4.82 -4.49
N ILE A 25 -7.20 -4.32 -5.56
CA ILE A 25 -6.19 -3.25 -5.47
C ILE A 25 -6.79 -2.00 -6.10
N THR A 26 -6.87 -0.92 -5.33
CA THR A 26 -7.34 0.37 -5.83
C THR A 26 -6.29 1.06 -6.70
N SER A 27 -6.71 2.07 -7.46
CA SER A 27 -5.81 2.93 -8.24
C SER A 27 -4.73 3.63 -7.40
N ASN A 28 -4.98 3.84 -6.10
CA ASN A 28 -4.00 4.37 -5.15
C ASN A 28 -3.17 3.27 -4.44
N GLY A 29 -3.19 2.03 -4.93
CA GLY A 29 -2.37 0.93 -4.45
C GLY A 29 -2.78 0.36 -3.08
N ALA A 30 -3.94 0.74 -2.55
CA ALA A 30 -4.47 0.19 -1.32
C ALA A 30 -5.18 -1.16 -1.58
N TRP A 31 -5.08 -2.06 -0.60
CA TRP A 31 -5.80 -3.32 -0.63
C TRP A 31 -7.20 -3.11 -0.05
N LYS A 32 -8.22 -3.57 -0.78
CA LYS A 32 -9.61 -3.62 -0.32
C LYS A 32 -10.08 -5.06 -0.30
N LEU A 33 -10.95 -5.36 0.65
CA LEU A 33 -11.59 -6.68 0.75
C LEU A 33 -12.96 -6.63 0.07
N GLY A 34 -13.26 -7.66 -0.70
CA GLY A 34 -14.55 -7.89 -1.34
C GLY A 34 -15.09 -9.29 -1.01
N GLY A 35 -16.23 -9.66 -1.59
CA GLY A 35 -16.77 -11.02 -1.44
C GLY A 35 -17.45 -11.30 -0.10
N PHE A 36 -18.19 -10.33 0.44
CA PHE A 36 -18.90 -10.46 1.73
C PHE A 36 -20.15 -11.37 1.70
N GLY A 37 -20.27 -12.29 0.74
CA GLY A 37 -21.44 -13.17 0.60
C GLY A 37 -21.65 -14.14 1.77
N PHE A 38 -20.60 -14.38 2.57
CA PHE A 38 -20.60 -15.30 3.70
C PHE A 38 -20.36 -14.60 5.05
N THR A 39 -20.37 -13.26 5.10
CA THR A 39 -20.16 -12.55 6.37
C THR A 39 -21.35 -12.67 7.29
N ILE A 40 -21.06 -12.88 8.57
CA ILE A 40 -22.05 -12.91 9.64
C ILE A 40 -21.70 -11.86 10.70
N SER A 41 -22.70 -11.37 11.43
CA SER A 41 -22.42 -10.46 12.55
C SER A 41 -21.87 -11.23 13.75
N VAL A 42 -21.11 -10.55 14.61
CA VAL A 42 -20.57 -11.14 15.84
C VAL A 42 -21.72 -11.62 16.77
N ASP A 43 -22.83 -10.89 16.79
CA ASP A 43 -24.01 -11.26 17.58
C ASP A 43 -24.68 -12.53 17.04
N GLN A 44 -24.71 -12.72 15.71
CA GLN A 44 -25.23 -13.94 15.07
C GLN A 44 -24.29 -15.14 15.29
N ALA A 45 -22.98 -14.91 15.35
CA ALA A 45 -22.00 -15.95 15.66
C ALA A 45 -22.12 -16.49 17.10
N ALA A 46 -22.68 -15.70 18.02
CA ALA A 46 -22.92 -16.11 19.41
C ALA A 46 -24.18 -16.99 19.58
N ASP A 47 -25.15 -16.90 18.66
CA ASP A 47 -26.37 -17.74 18.65
C ASP A 47 -26.30 -18.77 17.52
N LEU A 48 -25.49 -19.81 17.74
CA LEU A 48 -25.19 -20.87 16.79
C LEU A 48 -26.36 -21.86 16.55
N SER A 49 -27.54 -21.61 17.13
CA SER A 49 -28.66 -22.56 17.12
C SER A 49 -29.27 -22.81 15.73
N ASN A 50 -29.06 -21.90 14.76
CA ASN A 50 -29.65 -21.96 13.42
C ASN A 50 -28.61 -21.87 12.27
N MET A 51 -27.31 -21.92 12.53
CA MET A 51 -26.29 -21.86 11.48
C MET A 51 -26.02 -23.25 10.89
N GLN A 52 -26.36 -23.43 9.60
CA GLN A 52 -26.09 -24.65 8.86
C GLN A 52 -24.64 -24.66 8.37
N ALA A 53 -23.90 -25.74 8.63
CA ALA A 53 -22.54 -25.91 8.14
C ALA A 53 -22.50 -25.88 6.60
N PHE A 54 -21.39 -25.39 6.03
CA PHE A 54 -21.19 -25.44 4.57
C PHE A 54 -21.11 -26.90 4.11
N HIS A 55 -21.90 -27.23 3.10
CA HIS A 55 -21.93 -28.58 2.53
C HIS A 55 -21.02 -28.65 1.30
N TYR A 56 -19.81 -29.20 1.50
CA TYR A 56 -18.87 -29.48 0.43
C TYR A 56 -19.22 -30.82 -0.23
N ALA A 57 -19.86 -30.77 -1.41
CA ALA A 57 -20.17 -31.98 -2.18
C ALA A 57 -18.89 -32.63 -2.75
N GLU A 58 -18.84 -33.97 -2.82
CA GLU A 58 -17.69 -34.71 -3.37
C GLU A 58 -17.55 -34.63 -4.91
N TYR A 59 -18.51 -33.99 -5.60
CA TYR A 59 -18.53 -33.88 -7.07
C TYR A 59 -18.31 -32.45 -7.55
N ASP A 60 -17.61 -32.36 -8.68
CA ASP A 60 -17.22 -31.13 -9.34
C ASP A 60 -18.44 -30.36 -9.85
N VAL A 61 -18.69 -29.18 -9.29
CA VAL A 61 -19.73 -28.26 -9.77
C VAL A 61 -19.02 -27.03 -10.33
N GLU A 62 -18.27 -27.21 -11.42
CA GLU A 62 -17.61 -26.10 -12.13
C GLU A 62 -18.63 -25.11 -12.74
N ASP A 63 -19.93 -25.48 -12.84
CA ASP A 63 -20.94 -24.74 -13.62
C ASP A 63 -21.83 -23.76 -12.81
N SER A 64 -21.55 -23.51 -11.53
CA SER A 64 -22.35 -22.53 -10.76
C SER A 64 -21.79 -21.11 -10.86
N ILE A 65 -22.56 -20.21 -11.48
CA ILE A 65 -22.26 -18.77 -11.62
C ILE A 65 -22.10 -18.05 -10.26
N ILE A 66 -22.65 -18.63 -9.18
CA ILE A 66 -22.60 -18.09 -7.82
C ILE A 66 -21.92 -19.13 -6.91
N PRO A 67 -20.82 -18.78 -6.20
CA PRO A 67 -20.24 -19.68 -5.22
C PRO A 67 -21.21 -19.85 -4.05
N LEU A 68 -21.76 -21.05 -3.90
CA LEU A 68 -22.64 -21.44 -2.79
C LEU A 68 -21.86 -21.78 -1.50
N GLN A 69 -20.52 -21.87 -1.60
CA GLN A 69 -19.61 -22.21 -0.52
C GLN A 69 -18.30 -21.43 -0.66
N PRO A 70 -17.60 -21.13 0.45
CA PRO A 70 -16.26 -20.56 0.38
C PRO A 70 -15.25 -21.61 -0.12
N SER A 71 -14.15 -21.15 -0.73
CA SER A 71 -13.12 -22.04 -1.25
C SER A 71 -12.53 -22.93 -0.14
N LEU A 72 -12.47 -24.24 -0.39
CA LEU A 72 -12.01 -25.22 0.57
C LEU A 72 -10.54 -24.98 0.99
N ASP A 73 -9.71 -24.45 0.09
CA ASP A 73 -8.28 -24.20 0.35
C ASP A 73 -8.03 -23.14 1.44
N TYR A 74 -9.03 -22.30 1.73
CA TYR A 74 -8.96 -21.22 2.72
C TYR A 74 -9.98 -21.39 3.84
N THR A 75 -10.82 -22.43 3.79
CA THR A 75 -11.86 -22.65 4.80
C THR A 75 -11.29 -23.30 6.04
N ALA A 76 -11.69 -22.82 7.22
CA ALA A 76 -11.25 -23.36 8.49
C ALA A 76 -11.80 -24.78 8.76
N PRO A 77 -11.02 -25.68 9.40
CA PRO A 77 -11.38 -27.11 9.54
C PRO A 77 -12.70 -27.35 10.27
N GLU A 78 -13.01 -26.53 11.26
CA GLU A 78 -14.26 -26.59 12.03
C GLU A 78 -15.50 -26.32 11.17
N LEU A 79 -15.37 -25.48 10.13
CA LEU A 79 -16.46 -25.17 9.19
C LEU A 79 -16.72 -26.31 8.21
N VAL A 80 -15.71 -27.16 7.95
CA VAL A 80 -15.81 -28.32 7.04
C VAL A 80 -16.36 -29.56 7.77
N ARG A 81 -16.10 -29.73 9.08
CA ARG A 81 -16.41 -30.97 9.83
C ARG A 81 -17.87 -31.13 10.28
N SER A 82 -18.74 -30.16 10.04
CA SER A 82 -20.22 -30.22 10.14
C SER A 82 -20.89 -30.64 11.46
N LYS A 83 -20.18 -31.10 12.51
CA LYS A 83 -20.86 -31.66 13.72
C LYS A 83 -21.14 -30.66 14.84
N THR A 84 -20.38 -29.58 14.93
CA THR A 84 -20.60 -28.45 15.84
C THR A 84 -19.84 -27.27 15.22
N SER A 85 -20.53 -26.41 14.47
CA SER A 85 -19.89 -25.26 13.83
C SER A 85 -19.65 -24.18 14.88
N SER A 86 -18.48 -24.18 15.52
CA SER A 86 -17.95 -22.96 16.11
C SER A 86 -17.57 -22.04 14.95
N VAL A 87 -18.38 -21.01 14.73
CA VAL A 87 -18.05 -19.94 13.80
C VAL A 87 -17.60 -18.75 14.62
N GLY A 88 -16.44 -18.19 14.31
CA GLY A 88 -15.94 -17.02 15.01
C GLY A 88 -14.64 -16.51 14.44
N CYS A 89 -14.08 -15.51 15.13
CA CYS A 89 -12.84 -14.86 14.71
C CYS A 89 -11.65 -15.85 14.56
N SER A 90 -11.68 -16.99 15.25
CA SER A 90 -10.70 -18.08 15.10
C SER A 90 -10.70 -18.66 13.68
N SER A 91 -11.86 -18.80 13.05
CA SER A 91 -11.99 -19.28 11.68
C SER A 91 -11.40 -18.28 10.68
N ASP A 92 -11.65 -16.98 10.87
CA ASP A 92 -11.06 -15.92 10.05
C ASP A 92 -9.52 -15.91 10.12
N ILE A 93 -8.96 -16.19 11.30
CA ILE A 93 -7.50 -16.26 11.50
C ILE A 93 -6.90 -17.43 10.73
N PHE A 94 -7.59 -18.57 10.64
CA PHE A 94 -7.14 -19.68 9.81
C PHE A 94 -7.13 -19.29 8.33
N SER A 95 -8.24 -18.74 7.84
CA SER A 95 -8.36 -18.29 6.45
C SER A 95 -7.32 -17.24 6.09
N PHE A 96 -7.06 -16.30 7.01
CA PHE A 96 -6.01 -15.30 6.86
C PHE A 96 -4.61 -15.93 6.88
N GLY A 97 -4.39 -16.99 7.67
CA GLY A 97 -3.16 -17.79 7.65
C GLY A 97 -2.91 -18.44 6.28
N CYS A 98 -3.93 -19.06 5.70
CA CYS A 98 -3.84 -19.62 4.34
C CYS A 98 -3.51 -18.54 3.30
N LEU A 99 -4.13 -17.36 3.42
CA LEU A 99 -3.85 -16.23 2.53
C LEU A 99 -2.42 -15.69 2.71
N ALA A 100 -1.96 -15.50 3.94
CA ALA A 100 -0.61 -15.05 4.24
C ALA A 100 0.44 -16.03 3.68
N TYR A 101 0.21 -17.34 3.85
CA TYR A 101 1.03 -18.37 3.21
C TYR A 101 1.04 -18.20 1.70
N HIS A 102 -0.14 -18.09 1.07
CA HIS A 102 -0.26 -17.97 -0.38
C HIS A 102 0.54 -16.77 -0.93
N LEU A 103 0.42 -15.61 -0.29
CA LEU A 103 1.10 -14.38 -0.75
C LEU A 103 2.63 -14.52 -0.72
N ILE A 104 3.17 -15.24 0.27
CA ILE A 104 4.61 -15.41 0.45
C ILE A 104 5.13 -16.57 -0.40
N ALA A 105 4.49 -17.73 -0.33
CA ALA A 105 4.88 -18.94 -1.06
C ALA A 105 4.49 -18.91 -2.55
N ARG A 106 3.62 -17.98 -2.95
CA ARG A 106 3.06 -17.84 -4.31
C ARG A 106 2.27 -19.08 -4.79
N LYS A 107 1.75 -19.86 -3.85
CA LYS A 107 0.92 -21.05 -4.10
C LYS A 107 0.01 -21.35 -2.90
N PRO A 108 -1.16 -21.97 -3.10
CA PRO A 108 -2.01 -22.40 -1.99
C PRO A 108 -1.29 -23.43 -1.09
N LEU A 109 -1.61 -23.40 0.20
CA LEU A 109 -1.06 -24.36 1.16
C LEU A 109 -1.70 -25.75 1.00
N LEU A 110 -3.03 -25.78 0.89
CA LEU A 110 -3.81 -27.02 0.98
C LEU A 110 -4.12 -27.62 -0.39
N ASP A 111 -4.28 -26.81 -1.45
CA ASP A 111 -4.50 -27.20 -2.85
C ASP A 111 -5.36 -28.47 -3.02
N CYS A 112 -6.59 -28.41 -2.50
CA CYS A 112 -7.42 -29.59 -2.26
C CYS A 112 -8.29 -29.97 -3.45
N HIS A 113 -8.35 -29.14 -4.50
CA HIS A 113 -9.27 -29.32 -5.65
C HIS A 113 -10.70 -29.66 -5.21
N ASN A 114 -11.21 -28.92 -4.22
CA ASN A 114 -12.54 -29.11 -3.61
C ASN A 114 -12.79 -30.50 -2.99
N ASN A 115 -11.74 -31.30 -2.74
CA ASN A 115 -11.83 -32.64 -2.17
C ASN A 115 -11.61 -32.62 -0.64
N VAL A 116 -12.66 -32.92 0.13
CA VAL A 116 -12.63 -32.93 1.60
C VAL A 116 -11.65 -33.96 2.18
N LYS A 117 -11.46 -35.11 1.55
CA LYS A 117 -10.51 -36.13 2.03
C LYS A 117 -9.07 -35.66 1.85
N MET A 118 -8.77 -35.04 0.70
CA MET A 118 -7.47 -34.43 0.44
C MET A 118 -7.19 -33.29 1.41
N TYR A 119 -8.18 -32.43 1.67
CA TYR A 119 -8.12 -31.37 2.68
C TYR A 119 -7.75 -31.90 4.06
N MET A 120 -8.49 -32.89 4.56
CA MET A 120 -8.24 -33.46 5.89
C MET A 120 -6.86 -34.12 5.97
N ASN A 121 -6.42 -34.77 4.90
CA ASN A 121 -5.09 -35.38 4.84
C ASN A 121 -3.98 -34.31 4.87
N ASN A 122 -4.08 -33.28 4.04
CA ASN A 122 -3.08 -32.22 3.96
C ASN A 122 -2.98 -31.45 5.27
N LEU A 123 -4.11 -31.19 5.94
CA LEU A 123 -4.14 -30.53 7.25
C LEU A 123 -3.46 -31.37 8.35
N ASN A 124 -3.68 -32.69 8.36
CA ASN A 124 -3.10 -33.58 9.37
C ASN A 124 -1.59 -33.82 9.18
N TYR A 125 -1.09 -33.67 7.94
CA TYR A 125 0.28 -33.99 7.56
C TYR A 125 1.02 -32.79 6.94
N LEU A 126 0.82 -31.58 7.50
CA LEU A 126 1.61 -30.41 7.12
C LEU A 126 3.08 -30.62 7.51
N SER A 127 3.93 -30.80 6.50
CA SER A 127 5.35 -31.03 6.71
C SER A 127 6.10 -29.71 6.98
N SER A 128 7.23 -29.77 7.67
CA SER A 128 8.08 -28.59 7.91
C SER A 128 8.60 -27.98 6.59
N GLU A 129 8.80 -28.82 5.58
CA GLU A 129 9.24 -28.40 4.24
C GLU A 129 8.21 -27.50 3.55
N ALA A 130 6.92 -27.63 3.88
CA ALA A 130 5.88 -26.75 3.37
C ALA A 130 6.14 -25.27 3.72
N PHE A 131 6.84 -25.00 4.81
CA PHE A 131 7.16 -23.66 5.30
C PHE A 131 8.57 -23.18 4.91
N SER A 132 9.31 -23.94 4.09
CA SER A 132 10.68 -23.60 3.70
C SER A 132 10.84 -22.26 2.97
N SER A 133 9.80 -21.81 2.25
CA SER A 133 9.76 -20.51 1.57
C SER A 133 9.27 -19.36 2.45
N ILE A 134 8.90 -19.62 3.70
CA ILE A 134 8.37 -18.62 4.63
C ILE A 134 9.52 -18.09 5.50
N PRO A 135 9.58 -16.76 5.77
CA PRO A 135 10.55 -16.20 6.71
C PRO A 135 10.52 -16.92 8.06
N GLN A 136 11.69 -17.31 8.57
CA GLN A 136 11.79 -18.15 9.78
C GLN A 136 11.12 -17.49 11.00
N GLU A 137 11.15 -16.17 11.08
CA GLU A 137 10.52 -15.43 12.18
C GLU A 137 8.99 -15.46 12.13
N LEU A 138 8.39 -15.70 10.95
CA LEU A 138 6.94 -15.77 10.75
C LEU A 138 6.38 -17.19 10.90
N VAL A 139 7.20 -18.22 10.67
CA VAL A 139 6.76 -19.63 10.71
C VAL A 139 6.00 -19.99 12.01
N PRO A 140 6.48 -19.64 13.22
CA PRO A 140 5.78 -20.01 14.45
C PRO A 140 4.38 -19.39 14.57
N ASP A 141 4.21 -18.14 14.14
CA ASP A 141 2.91 -17.47 14.15
C ASP A 141 1.99 -18.08 13.10
N LEU A 142 2.50 -18.32 11.89
CA LEU A 142 1.73 -18.91 10.80
C LEU A 142 1.26 -20.33 11.13
N GLN A 143 2.10 -21.15 11.77
CA GLN A 143 1.72 -22.48 12.24
C GLN A 143 0.61 -22.43 13.30
N LYS A 144 0.63 -21.45 14.21
CA LYS A 144 -0.46 -21.27 15.19
C LYS A 144 -1.76 -20.87 14.50
N MET A 145 -1.72 -19.95 13.53
CA MET A 145 -2.89 -19.53 12.76
C MET A 145 -3.52 -20.69 11.99
N LEU A 146 -2.69 -21.56 11.42
CA LEU A 146 -3.09 -22.73 10.64
C LEU A 146 -3.42 -23.97 11.49
N SER A 147 -3.51 -23.83 12.82
CA SER A 147 -3.83 -24.95 13.69
C SER A 147 -5.25 -25.47 13.47
N ALA A 148 -5.41 -26.80 13.45
CA ALA A 148 -6.74 -27.43 13.46
C ALA A 148 -7.51 -27.17 14.76
N CYS A 149 -6.83 -26.80 15.86
CA CYS A 149 -7.44 -26.44 17.12
C CYS A 149 -7.62 -24.92 17.20
N GLU A 150 -8.87 -24.45 17.23
CA GLU A 150 -9.21 -23.02 17.29
C GLU A 150 -8.57 -22.29 18.48
N ALA A 151 -8.51 -22.93 19.65
CA ALA A 151 -8.00 -22.32 20.87
C ALA A 151 -6.49 -22.02 20.83
N LEU A 152 -5.75 -22.63 19.88
CA LEU A 152 -4.32 -22.36 19.68
C LEU A 152 -4.05 -21.18 18.74
N ARG A 153 -5.06 -20.73 17.99
CA ARG A 153 -4.92 -19.64 17.04
C ARG A 153 -4.84 -18.30 17.79
N PRO A 154 -3.95 -17.38 17.38
CA PRO A 154 -3.86 -16.06 17.99
C PRO A 154 -5.07 -15.21 17.60
N THR A 155 -5.34 -14.15 18.36
CA THR A 155 -6.25 -13.08 17.90
C THR A 155 -5.57 -12.25 16.80
N ALA A 156 -6.34 -11.53 15.99
CA ALA A 156 -5.79 -10.63 14.98
C ALA A 156 -4.81 -9.59 15.57
N MET A 157 -5.18 -9.02 16.72
CA MET A 157 -4.30 -8.10 17.47
C MET A 157 -3.02 -8.80 17.97
N GLY A 158 -3.14 -10.04 18.44
CA GLY A 158 -1.99 -10.85 18.86
C GLY A 158 -1.02 -11.10 17.71
N PHE A 159 -1.52 -11.46 16.52
CA PHE A 159 -0.70 -11.66 15.33
C PHE A 159 0.01 -10.37 14.88
N THR A 160 -0.72 -9.26 14.77
CA THR A 160 -0.12 -7.96 14.35
C THR A 160 0.91 -7.39 15.34
N SER A 161 0.93 -7.91 16.57
CA SER A 161 1.87 -7.54 17.63
C SER A 161 3.09 -8.46 17.72
N SER A 162 3.21 -9.46 16.82
CA SER A 162 4.32 -10.40 16.83
C SER A 162 5.66 -9.74 16.50
N SER A 163 6.76 -10.39 16.87
CA SER A 163 8.12 -9.89 16.62
C SER A 163 8.37 -9.63 15.14
N PHE A 164 7.82 -10.48 14.27
CA PHE A 164 7.94 -10.32 12.81
C PHE A 164 7.51 -8.92 12.33
N PHE A 165 6.40 -8.39 12.84
CA PHE A 165 5.90 -7.06 12.45
C PHE A 165 6.40 -5.92 13.33
N ARG A 166 6.68 -6.20 14.61
CA ARG A 166 7.08 -5.16 15.57
C ARG A 166 8.54 -4.74 15.36
N ASP A 167 9.39 -5.71 15.04
CA ASP A 167 10.83 -5.49 15.01
C ASP A 167 11.30 -5.03 13.61
N ASP A 168 10.45 -5.13 12.57
CA ASP A 168 10.71 -4.60 11.23
C ASP A 168 10.75 -3.06 11.23
N THR A 169 11.93 -2.49 10.94
CA THR A 169 12.17 -1.05 10.93
C THR A 169 11.41 -0.34 9.80
N ARG A 170 11.19 -0.96 8.63
CA ARG A 170 10.43 -0.37 7.52
C ARG A 170 8.97 -0.22 7.92
N LEU A 171 8.37 -1.24 8.53
CA LEU A 171 7.00 -1.17 9.04
C LEU A 171 6.85 -0.11 10.13
N ARG A 172 7.84 0.04 11.02
CA ARG A 172 7.85 1.14 12.00
C ARG A 172 7.90 2.51 11.33
N ALA A 173 8.71 2.67 10.29
CA ALA A 173 8.77 3.91 9.53
C ALA A 173 7.45 4.22 8.80
N LEU A 174 6.80 3.23 8.19
CA LEU A 174 5.48 3.40 7.57
C LEU A 174 4.41 3.79 8.60
N ARG A 175 4.41 3.18 9.79
CA ARG A 175 3.51 3.57 10.89
C ARG A 175 3.77 4.99 11.37
N PHE A 176 5.02 5.44 11.38
CA PHE A 176 5.33 6.84 11.69
C PHE A 176 4.77 7.78 10.62
N LEU A 177 4.93 7.43 9.33
CA LEU A 177 4.41 8.19 8.20
C LEU A 177 2.88 8.35 8.24
N ASP A 178 2.15 7.30 8.64
CA ASP A 178 0.68 7.34 8.80
C ASP A 178 0.23 8.41 9.82
N HIS A 179 1.06 8.67 10.84
CA HIS A 179 0.80 9.65 11.90
C HIS A 179 1.68 10.89 11.80
N MET A 180 2.42 11.08 10.69
CA MET A 180 3.48 12.10 10.61
C MET A 180 2.92 13.51 10.81
N LEU A 181 1.75 13.81 10.23
CA LEU A 181 1.13 15.13 10.31
C LEU A 181 0.80 15.55 11.75
N GLU A 182 0.57 14.58 12.65
CA GLU A 182 0.23 14.79 14.07
C GLU A 182 1.47 15.05 14.94
N ARG A 183 2.68 14.83 14.41
CA ARG A 183 3.95 14.97 15.14
C ARG A 183 4.47 16.40 15.12
N ASP A 184 5.28 16.73 16.11
CA ASP A 184 5.99 18.01 16.15
C ASP A 184 7.16 18.06 15.14
N ASN A 185 7.66 19.27 14.85
CA ASN A 185 8.72 19.47 13.86
C ASN A 185 10.06 18.83 14.26
N MET A 186 10.33 18.66 15.55
CA MET A 186 11.57 18.04 16.03
C MET A 186 11.56 16.54 15.74
N GLN A 187 10.47 15.85 16.12
CA GLN A 187 10.23 14.45 15.81
C GLN A 187 10.24 14.19 14.30
N LYS A 188 9.58 15.06 13.52
CA LYS A 188 9.60 14.99 12.05
C LYS A 188 11.03 15.12 11.51
N SER A 189 11.82 16.06 12.00
CA SER A 189 13.18 16.30 11.51
C SER A 189 14.12 15.12 11.80
N GLU A 190 14.02 14.52 12.98
CA GLU A 190 14.78 13.31 13.34
C GLU A 190 14.37 12.13 12.46
N PHE A 191 13.07 11.94 12.28
CA PHE A 191 12.54 10.86 11.44
C PHE A 191 12.93 11.00 9.97
N LEU A 192 12.77 12.18 9.37
CA LEU A 192 13.07 12.40 7.94
C LEU A 192 14.56 12.17 7.62
N LYS A 193 15.46 12.49 8.56
CA LYS A 193 16.88 12.11 8.45
C LYS A 193 17.05 10.60 8.41
N ALA A 194 16.49 9.87 9.37
CA ALA A 194 16.56 8.41 9.40
C ALA A 194 15.89 7.76 8.17
N LEU A 195 14.78 8.33 7.68
CA LEU A 195 14.09 7.86 6.49
C LEU A 195 14.95 8.01 5.23
N SER A 196 15.76 9.08 5.14
CA SER A 196 16.68 9.28 4.02
C SER A 196 17.78 8.20 3.94
N ASP A 197 18.24 7.69 5.09
CA ASP A 197 19.22 6.60 5.14
C ASP A 197 18.60 5.25 4.71
N MET A 198 17.33 5.02 5.06
CA MET A 198 16.58 3.80 4.74
C MET A 198 15.95 3.79 3.35
N TRP A 199 16.18 4.83 2.54
CA TRP A 199 15.46 5.05 1.30
C TRP A 199 15.51 3.88 0.31
N LYS A 200 16.66 3.18 0.26
CA LYS A 200 16.91 2.04 -0.63
C LYS A 200 16.21 0.75 -0.19
N ASP A 201 15.68 0.71 1.03
CA ASP A 201 15.03 -0.48 1.60
C ASP A 201 13.55 -0.58 1.21
N PHE A 202 13.01 0.43 0.51
CA PHE A 202 11.62 0.46 0.06
C PHE A 202 11.51 0.24 -1.44
N ASP A 203 10.59 -0.63 -1.84
CA ASP A 203 10.23 -0.78 -3.25
C ASP A 203 9.55 0.49 -3.80
N SER A 204 9.66 0.70 -5.11
CA SER A 204 9.07 1.86 -5.81
C SER A 204 7.57 2.04 -5.54
N ARG A 205 6.84 0.93 -5.40
CA ARG A 205 5.41 0.94 -5.06
C ARG A 205 5.16 1.51 -3.66
N VAL A 206 5.98 1.12 -2.67
CA VAL A 206 5.83 1.61 -1.29
C VAL A 206 6.19 3.09 -1.23
N LEU A 207 7.27 3.49 -1.90
CA LEU A 207 7.66 4.90 -2.01
C LEU A 207 6.52 5.74 -2.61
N ARG A 208 5.91 5.29 -3.71
CA ARG A 208 4.83 6.00 -4.39
C ARG A 208 3.55 6.09 -3.57
N TYR A 209 3.07 4.99 -3.00
CA TYR A 209 1.71 4.93 -2.44
C TYR A 209 1.66 5.10 -0.92
N LYS A 210 2.79 4.94 -0.21
CA LYS A 210 2.85 5.04 1.25
C LYS A 210 3.75 6.16 1.75
N VAL A 211 4.87 6.44 1.07
CA VAL A 211 5.84 7.46 1.51
C VAL A 211 5.54 8.84 0.92
N LEU A 212 5.30 8.92 -0.40
CA LEU A 212 5.06 10.19 -1.08
C LEU A 212 3.83 10.95 -0.55
N PRO A 213 2.65 10.34 -0.32
CA PRO A 213 1.46 11.09 0.08
C PRO A 213 1.63 11.91 1.38
N PRO A 214 2.13 11.36 2.51
CA PRO A 214 2.35 12.15 3.72
C PRO A 214 3.44 13.22 3.54
N LEU A 215 4.50 12.96 2.75
CA LEU A 215 5.50 13.98 2.42
C LEU A 215 4.89 15.15 1.65
N CYS A 216 4.10 14.86 0.61
CA CYS A 216 3.36 15.86 -0.16
C CYS A 216 2.38 16.66 0.72
N ALA A 217 1.67 15.99 1.64
CA ALA A 217 0.77 16.67 2.56
C ALA A 217 1.51 17.66 3.48
N GLU A 218 2.71 17.28 3.95
CA GLU A 218 3.53 18.07 4.87
C GLU A 218 4.29 19.22 4.17
N LEU A 219 4.32 19.30 2.83
CA LEU A 219 4.86 20.46 2.10
C LEU A 219 4.15 21.78 2.46
N ARG A 220 2.96 21.75 3.06
CA ARG A 220 2.28 22.93 3.62
C ARG A 220 3.03 23.59 4.78
N ASN A 221 3.88 22.82 5.47
CA ASN A 221 4.68 23.29 6.59
C ASN A 221 5.98 23.90 6.08
N VAL A 222 5.98 25.23 5.93
CA VAL A 222 7.10 25.99 5.36
C VAL A 222 8.43 25.73 6.07
N VAL A 223 8.40 25.49 7.38
CA VAL A 223 9.61 25.20 8.19
C VAL A 223 10.25 23.88 7.78
N MET A 224 9.44 22.89 7.38
CA MET A 224 9.89 21.55 7.03
C MET A 224 10.20 21.38 5.54
N GLN A 225 9.78 22.34 4.69
CA GLN A 225 9.97 22.28 3.23
C GLN A 225 11.41 21.98 2.79
N PRO A 226 12.47 22.61 3.35
CA PRO A 226 13.85 22.34 2.90
C PRO A 226 14.29 20.88 3.07
N MET A 227 13.71 20.17 4.04
CA MET A 227 14.02 18.76 4.30
C MET A 227 13.14 17.80 3.49
N ILE A 228 11.86 18.16 3.31
CA ILE A 228 10.87 17.30 2.63
C ILE A 228 11.01 17.38 1.11
N LEU A 229 11.27 18.58 0.59
CA LEU A 229 11.29 18.83 -0.84
C LEU A 229 12.30 17.94 -1.58
N PRO A 230 13.56 17.78 -1.13
CA PRO A 230 14.49 16.84 -1.76
C PRO A 230 13.94 15.42 -1.83
N MET A 231 13.29 14.94 -0.75
CA MET A 231 12.72 13.59 -0.69
C MET A 231 11.57 13.43 -1.69
N VAL A 232 10.66 14.41 -1.78
CA VAL A 232 9.57 14.41 -2.76
C VAL A 232 10.12 14.40 -4.19
N LEU A 233 11.14 15.23 -4.47
CA LEU A 233 11.76 15.30 -5.80
C LEU A 233 12.50 14.01 -6.15
N THR A 234 13.16 13.35 -5.19
CA THR A 234 13.78 12.03 -5.41
C THR A 234 12.75 10.97 -5.81
N ILE A 235 11.57 10.91 -5.18
CA ILE A 235 10.50 10.01 -5.64
C ILE A 235 10.04 10.43 -7.03
N ALA A 236 9.88 11.73 -7.25
CA ALA A 236 9.42 12.30 -8.49
C ALA A 236 10.33 11.94 -9.67
N GLU A 237 11.65 11.78 -9.49
CA GLU A 237 12.58 11.34 -10.55
C GLU A 237 12.17 10.02 -11.20
N SER A 238 11.67 9.07 -10.40
CA SER A 238 11.24 7.75 -10.88
C SER A 238 9.85 7.71 -11.53
N GLN A 239 9.05 8.78 -11.40
CA GLN A 239 7.69 8.85 -11.95
C GLN A 239 7.70 9.16 -13.45
N ASP A 240 6.70 8.70 -14.19
CA ASP A 240 6.45 9.25 -15.53
C ASP A 240 5.72 10.62 -15.45
N LYS A 241 5.42 11.23 -16.60
CA LYS A 241 4.74 12.53 -16.64
C LYS A 241 3.31 12.48 -16.08
N SER A 242 2.61 11.37 -16.30
CA SER A 242 1.22 11.19 -15.85
C SER A 242 1.18 11.07 -14.33
N ASP A 243 2.00 10.18 -13.78
CA ASP A 243 2.12 9.94 -12.34
C ASP A 243 2.57 11.19 -11.59
N PHE A 244 3.55 11.91 -12.14
CA PHE A 244 4.00 13.19 -11.60
C PHE A 244 2.88 14.22 -11.58
N GLY A 245 2.14 14.36 -12.68
CA GLY A 245 1.04 15.30 -12.83
C GLY A 245 -0.12 15.05 -11.85
N ILE A 246 -0.43 13.77 -11.58
CA ILE A 246 -1.53 13.39 -10.69
C ILE A 246 -1.10 13.40 -9.21
N SER A 247 0.08 12.86 -8.90
CA SER A 247 0.46 12.55 -7.50
C SER A 247 1.33 13.60 -6.84
N THR A 248 2.18 14.30 -7.60
CA THR A 248 3.27 15.12 -7.05
C THR A 248 3.09 16.60 -7.35
N LEU A 249 2.82 16.94 -8.62
CA LEU A 249 2.69 18.32 -9.08
C LEU A 249 1.64 19.13 -8.30
N PRO A 250 0.44 18.60 -7.96
CA PRO A 250 -0.56 19.37 -7.22
C PRO A 250 -0.06 19.83 -5.85
N ALA A 251 0.80 19.04 -5.19
CA ALA A 251 1.41 19.40 -3.91
C ALA A 251 2.59 20.37 -4.07
N LEU A 252 3.30 20.32 -5.20
CA LEU A 252 4.39 21.25 -5.51
C LEU A 252 3.89 22.64 -5.93
N VAL A 253 2.75 22.76 -6.62
CA VAL A 253 2.24 24.05 -7.14
C VAL A 253 2.16 25.15 -6.06
N PRO A 254 1.58 24.92 -4.87
CA PRO A 254 1.60 25.92 -3.80
C PRO A 254 3.02 26.35 -3.40
N VAL A 255 3.94 25.38 -3.30
CA VAL A 255 5.35 25.64 -2.95
C VAL A 255 6.05 26.43 -4.06
N LEU A 256 5.82 26.08 -5.33
CA LEU A 256 6.33 26.82 -6.51
C LEU A 256 5.87 28.27 -6.51
N ASN A 257 4.69 28.57 -5.96
CA ASN A 257 4.15 29.93 -5.93
C ASN A 257 4.64 30.75 -4.73
N SER A 258 4.95 30.12 -3.60
CA SER A 258 5.23 30.83 -2.33
C SER A 258 6.64 30.63 -1.77
N ALA A 259 7.46 29.73 -2.34
CA ALA A 259 8.79 29.44 -1.81
C ALA A 259 9.71 30.66 -1.83
N ALA A 260 10.54 30.77 -0.79
CA ALA A 260 11.57 31.77 -0.60
C ALA A 260 12.82 31.15 0.08
N GLY A 261 13.94 31.86 0.07
CA GLY A 261 15.18 31.44 0.74
C GLY A 261 15.67 30.06 0.29
N GLU A 262 16.00 29.19 1.25
CA GLU A 262 16.56 27.86 0.96
C GLU A 262 15.59 26.95 0.19
N THR A 263 14.28 27.03 0.45
CA THR A 263 13.29 26.25 -0.32
C THR A 263 13.28 26.67 -1.79
N LEU A 264 13.31 27.98 -2.05
CA LEU A 264 13.38 28.49 -3.43
C LEU A 264 14.66 28.02 -4.11
N LEU A 265 15.79 28.05 -3.40
CA LEU A 265 17.08 27.60 -3.93
C LEU A 265 17.06 26.12 -4.31
N LEU A 266 16.47 25.27 -3.48
CA LEU A 266 16.28 23.85 -3.77
C LEU A 266 15.39 23.65 -5.01
N LEU A 267 14.28 24.37 -5.14
CA LEU A 267 13.43 24.28 -6.32
C LEU A 267 14.16 24.66 -7.60
N VAL A 268 14.95 25.73 -7.58
CA VAL A 268 15.74 26.16 -8.75
C VAL A 268 16.78 25.12 -9.12
N LYS A 269 17.52 24.56 -8.15
CA LYS A 269 18.51 23.50 -8.39
C LYS A 269 17.92 22.29 -9.12
N HIS A 270 16.69 21.92 -8.76
CA HIS A 270 15.96 20.78 -9.32
C HIS A 270 14.92 21.18 -10.39
N ALA A 271 14.96 22.41 -10.90
CA ALA A 271 13.95 22.89 -11.84
C ALA A 271 13.84 21.99 -13.07
N ASP A 272 14.96 21.48 -13.59
CA ASP A 272 15.01 20.60 -14.78
C ASP A 272 14.08 19.39 -14.65
N LEU A 273 13.99 18.79 -13.45
CA LEU A 273 13.09 17.67 -13.20
C LEU A 273 11.62 18.07 -13.40
N ILE A 274 11.24 19.21 -12.83
CA ILE A 274 9.87 19.74 -12.89
C ILE A 274 9.55 20.13 -14.33
N ILE A 275 10.47 20.79 -15.02
CA ILE A 275 10.30 21.26 -16.40
C ILE A 275 10.09 20.08 -17.35
N ASN A 276 10.88 19.03 -17.21
CA ASN A 276 10.78 17.86 -18.07
C ASN A 276 9.47 17.07 -17.88
N LYS A 277 8.76 17.26 -16.75
CA LYS A 277 7.57 16.48 -16.38
C LYS A 277 6.25 17.26 -16.37
N ALA A 278 6.29 18.57 -16.11
CA ALA A 278 5.10 19.40 -16.08
C ALA A 278 4.57 19.73 -17.48
N SER A 279 3.28 20.02 -17.58
CA SER A 279 2.66 20.55 -18.81
C SER A 279 3.03 22.01 -19.04
N GLN A 280 2.97 22.45 -20.30
CA GLN A 280 3.28 23.84 -20.69
C GLN A 280 2.49 24.88 -19.89
N ASP A 281 1.22 24.63 -19.60
CA ASP A 281 0.38 25.51 -18.80
C ASP A 281 0.94 25.70 -17.38
N HIS A 282 1.43 24.64 -16.74
CA HIS A 282 2.04 24.72 -15.42
C HIS A 282 3.45 25.33 -15.46
N LEU A 283 4.20 25.14 -16.55
CA LEU A 283 5.47 25.83 -16.74
C LEU A 283 5.28 27.34 -16.77
N ILE A 284 4.32 27.82 -17.58
CA ILE A 284 4.04 29.24 -17.72
C ILE A 284 3.43 29.81 -16.44
N SER A 285 2.51 29.09 -15.80
CA SER A 285 1.74 29.61 -14.67
C SER A 285 2.46 29.54 -13.33
N HIS A 286 3.43 28.63 -13.16
CA HIS A 286 4.05 28.38 -11.85
C HIS A 286 5.58 28.37 -11.89
N VAL A 287 6.18 27.68 -12.86
CA VAL A 287 7.65 27.52 -12.91
C VAL A 287 8.33 28.82 -13.35
N LEU A 288 7.83 29.48 -14.41
CA LEU A 288 8.38 30.76 -14.87
C LEU A 288 8.29 31.84 -13.79
N PRO A 289 7.13 32.09 -13.14
CA PRO A 289 7.06 33.04 -12.03
C PRO A 289 8.02 32.70 -10.89
N MET A 290 8.22 31.42 -10.56
CA MET A 290 9.19 31.00 -9.56
C MET A 290 10.63 31.40 -9.94
N LEU A 291 11.03 31.18 -11.20
CA LEU A 291 12.36 31.55 -11.67
C LEU A 291 12.57 33.06 -11.69
N VAL A 292 11.55 33.84 -12.08
CA VAL A 292 11.59 35.30 -12.01
C VAL A 292 11.79 35.78 -10.57
N ARG A 293 11.05 35.22 -9.61
CA ARG A 293 11.26 35.55 -8.19
C ARG A 293 12.69 35.24 -7.72
N ALA A 294 13.29 34.17 -8.23
CA ALA A 294 14.65 33.80 -7.89
C ALA A 294 15.72 34.69 -8.58
N TYR A 295 15.41 35.28 -9.74
CA TYR A 295 16.22 36.32 -10.38
C TYR A 295 16.23 37.63 -9.58
N ASP A 296 15.06 38.02 -9.07
CA ASP A 296 14.86 39.25 -8.32
C ASP A 296 15.28 39.12 -6.83
N ASP A 297 15.69 37.92 -6.39
CA ASP A 297 16.11 37.67 -5.01
C ASP A 297 17.47 38.33 -4.72
N THR A 298 17.70 38.68 -3.44
CA THR A 298 18.95 39.29 -2.96
C THR A 298 20.05 38.28 -2.68
N ASP A 299 19.76 36.98 -2.58
CA ASP A 299 20.76 35.93 -2.35
C ASP A 299 21.58 35.65 -3.63
N PRO A 300 22.91 35.89 -3.63
CA PRO A 300 23.76 35.63 -4.80
C PRO A 300 23.72 34.17 -5.26
N ARG A 301 23.51 33.22 -4.33
CA ARG A 301 23.46 31.78 -4.64
C ARG A 301 22.25 31.46 -5.51
N LEU A 302 21.12 32.13 -5.25
CA LEU A 302 19.91 32.00 -6.05
C LEU A 302 20.11 32.57 -7.44
N GLN A 303 20.62 33.80 -7.54
CA GLN A 303 20.87 34.47 -8.81
C GLN A 303 21.81 33.64 -9.70
N GLU A 304 22.91 33.12 -9.14
CA GLU A 304 23.85 32.26 -9.85
C GLU A 304 23.18 30.98 -10.36
N GLU A 305 22.42 30.29 -9.51
CA GLU A 305 21.79 29.02 -9.88
C GLU A 305 20.72 29.21 -10.96
N VAL A 306 19.88 30.25 -10.83
CA VAL A 306 18.87 30.56 -11.84
C VAL A 306 19.53 30.88 -13.19
N LEU A 307 20.58 31.72 -13.21
CA LEU A 307 21.31 32.05 -14.44
C LEU A 307 21.83 30.79 -15.17
N LYS A 308 22.33 29.80 -14.43
CA LYS A 308 22.77 28.51 -15.00
C LYS A 308 21.62 27.74 -15.65
N LYS A 309 20.44 27.73 -15.02
CA LYS A 309 19.27 26.98 -15.49
C LYS A 309 18.54 27.66 -16.65
N THR A 310 18.48 28.99 -16.68
CA THR A 310 17.71 29.75 -17.68
C THR A 310 18.12 29.46 -19.13
N VAL A 311 19.41 29.23 -19.39
CA VAL A 311 19.89 28.93 -20.75
C VAL A 311 19.37 27.58 -21.26
N ALA A 312 19.24 26.59 -20.38
CA ALA A 312 18.68 25.28 -20.73
C ALA A 312 17.15 25.37 -20.90
N LEU A 313 16.50 26.09 -20.00
CA LEU A 313 15.06 26.38 -19.99
C LEU A 313 14.57 27.12 -21.23
N ALA A 314 15.26 28.19 -21.63
CA ALA A 314 14.88 28.99 -22.79
C ALA A 314 14.82 28.14 -24.06
N LYS A 315 15.79 27.24 -24.24
CA LYS A 315 15.81 26.30 -25.37
C LYS A 315 14.63 25.32 -25.34
N GLN A 316 14.24 24.82 -24.16
CA GLN A 316 13.14 23.86 -24.03
C GLN A 316 11.76 24.52 -24.21
N LEU A 317 11.60 25.76 -23.74
CA LEU A 317 10.36 26.52 -23.89
C LEU A 317 10.14 26.99 -25.33
N ASP A 318 11.20 27.43 -26.03
CA ASP A 318 11.13 27.77 -27.46
C ASP A 318 10.78 26.56 -28.35
N LEU A 319 11.27 25.36 -28.01
CA LEU A 319 10.99 24.13 -28.77
C LEU A 319 9.55 23.62 -28.60
N GLN A 320 8.81 24.11 -27.61
CA GLN A 320 7.42 23.71 -27.33
C GLN A 320 6.40 24.81 -27.64
N ALA A 321 6.84 25.99 -28.09
CA ALA A 321 5.93 26.96 -28.67
C ALA A 321 5.48 26.44 -30.06
N PRO A 322 4.17 26.29 -30.32
CA PRO A 322 3.74 25.97 -31.67
C PRO A 322 4.18 27.09 -32.59
N VAL A 323 4.97 26.74 -33.61
CA VAL A 323 5.19 27.63 -34.75
C VAL A 323 3.81 27.89 -35.34
N THR A 324 3.34 29.12 -35.14
CA THR A 324 2.08 29.65 -35.69
C THR A 324 1.94 29.40 -37.17
#